data_AF-A0A0L0CXW8-F1
#
_entry.id   AF-A0A0L0CXW8-F1
#
_cell.length_a   1.000
_cell.length_b   1.000
_cell.length_c   1.000
_cell.angle_alpha   90.00
_cell.angle_beta   90.00
_cell.angle_gamma   90.00
#
_symmetry.space_group_name_H-M   'P 1'
#
loop_
_entity.id
_entity.type
_entity.pdbx_description
1 polymer ?
#
loop_
_entity_poly.entity_id
_entity_poly.type
_entity_poly.pdbx_seq_one_letter_code
_entity_poly.pdbx_strand_id
1 'polypeptide(L)'
;MEEGKVGNSNEDFPEKEMNIDTNNNMKDNTHEDEKNNPSEENQLNNNNNDDDDDMNELLETFLQDIDNITSNKEKNVEEKKLNKGDAGKEINRILEHKHSSPFEIFGIYENINMDLIKSRYRKLSILIHPDKCKIDKAAEAFHILTRAYEELQKDEIKEQYKSVYEIAKKNIIKKHQLKKKKINEINEYLNKTEEEYEITKEIQQLINEECENLLKIQKEKIEYAQNCKLANMKYVQEKEEERLKEEMEKEKEKKLWEQGRDERVNNWKNYKKENLKDEKEFHLYKNINKKKQERTQQEEQKLKNVPLTYEQNNVHKKRKKN
;
A
#
# COMPACT_ATOMS: atom_id res chain seq x y z
N MET A 1 -51.30 -2.22 -5.81
CA MET A 1 -50.74 -3.03 -6.91
C MET A 1 -49.67 -2.16 -7.53
N GLU A 2 -48.37 -2.36 -7.36
CA GLU A 2 -47.60 -3.56 -7.01
C GLU A 2 -46.54 -3.22 -5.95
N GLU A 3 -46.40 -4.13 -4.99
CA GLU A 3 -45.24 -4.29 -4.13
C GLU A 3 -44.27 -5.26 -4.82
N GLY A 4 -42.95 -5.03 -4.71
CA GLY A 4 -41.93 -5.93 -5.25
C GLY A 4 -40.54 -5.58 -4.72
N LYS A 5 -40.29 -5.81 -3.42
CA LYS A 5 -39.51 -6.93 -2.86
C LYS A 5 -37.99 -6.78 -3.03
N VAL A 6 -37.37 -6.27 -1.97
CA VAL A 6 -35.93 -6.25 -1.69
C VAL A 6 -35.46 -7.68 -1.43
N GLY A 7 -34.54 -8.17 -2.25
CA GLY A 7 -33.83 -9.43 -2.06
C GLY A 7 -32.53 -9.18 -1.31
N ASN A 8 -32.51 -9.56 -0.03
CA ASN A 8 -31.33 -9.62 0.82
C ASN A 8 -30.78 -11.04 0.74
N SER A 9 -29.56 -11.23 0.24
CA SER A 9 -28.86 -12.51 0.25
C SER A 9 -27.50 -12.33 0.91
N ASN A 10 -27.51 -12.50 2.24
CA ASN A 10 -26.34 -12.92 3.01
C ASN A 10 -26.10 -14.39 2.68
N GLU A 11 -24.98 -14.71 2.04
CA GLU A 11 -24.42 -16.06 2.05
C GLU A 11 -23.01 -15.99 2.62
N ASP A 12 -22.90 -16.63 3.79
CA ASP A 12 -21.72 -16.80 4.61
C ASP A 12 -20.64 -17.60 3.87
N PHE A 13 -19.43 -17.03 3.80
CA PHE A 13 -18.20 -17.76 3.47
C PHE A 13 -17.46 -18.09 4.78
N PRO A 14 -17.10 -19.35 5.07
CA PRO A 14 -16.31 -19.68 6.25
C PRO A 14 -14.81 -19.55 5.95
N GLU A 15 -14.12 -18.71 6.74
CA GLU A 15 -12.66 -18.68 6.80
C GLU A 15 -12.14 -19.77 7.77
N LYS A 16 -11.26 -20.63 7.22
CA LYS A 16 -9.92 -21.01 7.73
C LYS A 16 -9.78 -21.63 9.14
N GLU A 17 -9.19 -22.82 9.22
CA GLU A 17 -8.09 -23.10 10.18
C GLU A 17 -7.08 -24.09 9.57
N MET A 18 -5.81 -23.66 9.48
CA MET A 18 -4.65 -24.51 9.24
C MET A 18 -3.96 -24.74 10.58
N ASN A 19 -3.94 -25.98 11.05
CA ASN A 19 -3.12 -26.39 12.19
C ASN A 19 -1.71 -26.74 11.71
N ILE A 20 -0.72 -25.99 12.17
CA ILE A 20 0.70 -26.36 12.10
C ILE A 20 1.17 -26.48 13.55
N ASP A 21 1.23 -27.72 14.03
CA ASP A 21 1.86 -28.04 15.30
C ASP A 21 3.38 -27.99 15.15
N THR A 22 3.96 -27.06 15.89
CA THR A 22 5.37 -27.03 16.28
C THR A 22 5.69 -28.23 17.17
N ASN A 23 6.81 -28.93 16.90
CA ASN A 23 7.54 -29.57 17.98
C ASN A 23 9.05 -29.61 17.71
N ASN A 24 9.76 -28.91 18.59
CA ASN A 24 11.18 -29.08 18.89
C ASN A 24 11.46 -30.51 19.33
N ASN A 25 12.61 -31.08 18.95
CA ASN A 25 13.32 -31.91 19.90
C ASN A 25 14.83 -31.84 19.70
N MET A 26 15.51 -31.59 20.82
CA MET A 26 16.91 -31.30 20.97
C MET A 26 17.47 -32.37 21.91
N LYS A 27 18.63 -32.93 21.53
CA LYS A 27 19.57 -33.75 22.32
C LYS A 27 19.11 -35.19 22.62
N ASP A 28 19.98 -36.13 22.25
CA ASP A 28 20.66 -36.94 23.27
C ASP A 28 22.02 -37.44 22.75
N ASN A 29 23.03 -37.22 23.59
CA ASN A 29 24.39 -37.73 23.51
C ASN A 29 24.46 -38.87 24.54
N THR A 30 24.89 -40.07 24.15
CA THR A 30 25.35 -41.08 25.11
C THR A 30 26.59 -41.80 24.59
N HIS A 31 27.62 -41.64 25.41
CA HIS A 31 28.90 -42.33 25.52
C HIS A 31 28.73 -43.81 25.86
N GLU A 32 29.70 -44.65 25.46
CA GLU A 32 30.24 -45.84 26.16
C GLU A 32 31.43 -46.35 25.30
N ASP A 33 32.68 -45.98 25.57
CA ASP A 33 33.67 -46.52 26.52
C ASP A 33 34.03 -48.01 26.35
N GLU A 34 35.26 -48.31 25.89
CA GLU A 34 36.08 -49.39 26.47
C GLU A 34 37.60 -49.31 26.13
N LYS A 35 38.34 -48.81 27.13
CA LYS A 35 39.69 -49.13 27.66
C LYS A 35 40.68 -49.98 26.83
N ASN A 36 41.93 -49.48 26.72
CA ASN A 36 43.11 -50.02 27.44
C ASN A 36 44.41 -49.23 27.16
N ASN A 37 45.19 -49.01 28.22
CA ASN A 37 46.59 -48.56 28.28
C ASN A 37 47.31 -49.60 29.18
N PRO A 38 48.65 -49.85 29.16
CA PRO A 38 49.67 -48.81 29.23
C PRO A 38 51.07 -49.08 28.59
N SER A 39 51.80 -47.97 28.37
CA SER A 39 53.25 -47.75 28.56
C SER A 39 54.31 -48.54 27.78
N GLU A 40 55.10 -47.82 26.97
CA GLU A 40 56.57 -47.83 27.03
C GLU A 40 57.17 -46.61 26.29
N GLU A 41 58.12 -45.93 26.92
CA GLU A 41 58.84 -44.75 26.42
C GLU A 41 59.84 -45.14 25.30
N ASN A 42 59.99 -44.29 24.27
CA ASN A 42 61.31 -43.84 23.78
C ASN A 42 61.23 -42.81 22.64
N GLN A 43 61.94 -41.70 22.85
CA GLN A 43 62.77 -40.95 21.88
C GLN A 43 62.10 -40.05 20.80
N LEU A 44 62.18 -38.74 21.08
CA LEU A 44 62.39 -37.58 20.20
C LEU A 44 62.58 -37.85 18.68
N ASN A 45 61.77 -37.19 17.84
CA ASN A 45 62.26 -36.26 16.80
C ASN A 45 61.14 -35.50 16.06
N ASN A 46 61.48 -34.29 15.62
CA ASN A 46 60.69 -33.24 14.96
C ASN A 46 59.99 -33.66 13.65
N ASN A 47 58.82 -33.05 13.38
CA ASN A 47 58.49 -32.25 12.17
C ASN A 47 56.95 -32.10 12.04
N ASN A 48 56.42 -30.91 12.28
CA ASN A 48 55.06 -30.54 11.88
C ASN A 48 55.19 -29.34 10.95
N ASN A 49 54.84 -29.50 9.67
CA ASN A 49 54.44 -28.44 8.73
C ASN A 49 54.15 -28.99 7.31
N ASP A 50 53.49 -30.15 7.15
CA ASP A 50 53.28 -30.73 5.81
C ASP A 50 51.80 -31.07 5.46
N ASP A 51 50.80 -30.70 6.29
CA ASP A 51 49.38 -30.99 6.01
C ASP A 51 48.57 -29.80 5.44
N ASP A 52 49.15 -28.58 5.40
CA ASP A 52 48.48 -27.38 4.87
C ASP A 52 48.68 -27.22 3.34
N ASP A 53 49.74 -27.81 2.78
CA ASP A 53 50.07 -27.70 1.35
C ASP A 53 49.17 -28.61 0.49
N ASP A 54 48.84 -29.81 0.95
CA ASP A 54 47.93 -30.74 0.26
C ASP A 54 46.49 -30.18 0.16
N MET A 55 46.04 -29.43 1.18
CA MET A 55 44.72 -28.78 1.17
C MET A 55 44.69 -27.53 0.29
N ASN A 56 45.82 -26.83 0.13
CA ASN A 56 45.96 -25.71 -0.81
C ASN A 56 46.05 -26.22 -2.26
N GLU A 57 46.72 -27.33 -2.52
CA GLU A 57 46.77 -27.96 -3.85
C GLU A 57 45.40 -28.48 -4.29
N LEU A 58 44.62 -29.04 -3.36
CA LEU A 58 43.24 -29.46 -3.63
C LEU A 58 42.30 -28.26 -3.90
N LEU A 59 42.58 -27.11 -3.29
CA LEU A 59 41.78 -25.90 -3.46
C LEU A 59 42.18 -25.11 -4.72
N GLU A 60 43.46 -25.14 -5.11
CA GLU A 60 43.95 -24.60 -6.40
C GLU A 60 43.45 -25.43 -7.58
N THR A 61 43.47 -26.76 -7.49
CA THR A 61 42.91 -27.63 -8.54
C THR A 61 41.40 -27.43 -8.69
N PHE A 62 40.67 -27.25 -7.58
CA PHE A 62 39.24 -26.91 -7.59
C PHE A 62 38.95 -25.53 -8.22
N LEU A 63 39.76 -24.51 -7.94
CA LEU A 63 39.62 -23.19 -8.58
C LEU A 63 39.97 -23.24 -10.08
N GLN A 64 40.97 -24.03 -10.46
CA GLN A 64 41.37 -24.24 -11.85
C GLN A 64 40.27 -24.95 -12.65
N ASP A 65 39.58 -25.92 -12.05
CA ASP A 65 38.44 -26.62 -12.65
C ASP A 65 37.22 -25.71 -12.79
N ILE A 66 36.97 -24.83 -11.82
CA ILE A 66 35.95 -23.77 -11.94
C ILE A 66 36.31 -22.83 -13.10
N ASP A 67 37.56 -22.42 -13.23
CA ASP A 67 38.02 -21.53 -14.31
C ASP A 67 37.97 -22.19 -15.69
N ASN A 68 38.19 -23.51 -15.78
CA ASN A 68 38.02 -24.29 -17.00
C ASN A 68 36.54 -24.45 -17.40
N ILE A 69 35.64 -24.62 -16.41
CA ILE A 69 34.19 -24.69 -16.62
C ILE A 69 33.64 -23.31 -17.02
N THR A 70 34.13 -22.21 -16.45
CA THR A 70 33.75 -20.85 -16.85
C THR A 70 34.28 -20.50 -18.24
N SER A 71 35.52 -20.86 -18.58
CA SER A 71 36.12 -20.61 -19.90
C SER A 71 35.33 -21.27 -21.04
N ASN A 72 34.74 -22.45 -20.83
CA ASN A 72 33.88 -23.10 -21.83
C ASN A 72 32.48 -22.46 -21.94
N LYS A 73 32.02 -21.74 -20.91
CA LYS A 73 30.73 -21.02 -20.90
C LYS A 73 30.87 -19.58 -21.42
N GLU A 74 32.08 -19.04 -21.47
CA GLU A 74 32.42 -17.63 -21.78
C GLU A 74 32.45 -17.28 -23.28
N LYS A 75 32.25 -18.23 -24.20
CA LYS A 75 32.21 -17.92 -25.64
C LYS A 75 31.00 -17.07 -26.11
N ASN A 76 30.17 -16.53 -25.20
CA ASN A 76 29.02 -15.71 -25.61
C ASN A 76 28.62 -14.52 -24.71
N VAL A 77 29.38 -14.12 -23.69
CA VAL A 77 29.09 -12.87 -22.95
C VAL A 77 30.40 -12.21 -22.51
N GLU A 78 30.73 -11.04 -23.09
CA GLU A 78 31.81 -10.17 -22.61
C GLU A 78 31.46 -9.59 -21.23
N GLU A 79 31.64 -10.37 -20.15
CA GLU A 79 31.55 -9.84 -18.79
C GLU A 79 32.85 -9.14 -18.41
N LYS A 80 32.79 -7.81 -18.16
CA LYS A 80 33.89 -7.08 -17.52
C LYS A 80 34.22 -7.72 -16.17
N LYS A 81 35.44 -8.21 -16.00
CA LYS A 81 35.96 -8.65 -14.69
C LYS A 81 35.89 -7.46 -13.72
N LEU A 82 35.08 -7.58 -12.67
CA LEU A 82 34.97 -6.58 -11.61
C LEU A 82 36.25 -6.65 -10.76
N ASN A 83 37.04 -5.58 -10.78
CA ASN A 83 38.27 -5.48 -9.99
C ASN A 83 37.98 -4.89 -8.61
N LYS A 84 38.80 -5.22 -7.61
CA LYS A 84 38.65 -4.71 -6.23
C LYS A 84 38.71 -3.17 -6.14
N GLY A 85 39.36 -2.51 -7.11
CA GLY A 85 39.42 -1.04 -7.23
C GLY A 85 38.12 -0.38 -7.69
N ASP A 86 37.13 -1.14 -8.18
CA ASP A 86 35.83 -0.58 -8.60
C ASP A 86 34.76 -0.65 -7.49
N ALA A 87 35.09 -1.22 -6.32
CA ALA A 87 34.15 -1.39 -5.21
C ALA A 87 33.46 -0.07 -4.80
N GLY A 88 34.21 1.03 -4.71
CA GLY A 88 33.65 2.33 -4.36
C GLY A 88 32.69 2.88 -5.42
N LYS A 89 32.96 2.64 -6.71
CA LYS A 89 32.07 3.06 -7.80
C LYS A 89 30.77 2.26 -7.79
N GLU A 90 30.86 0.95 -7.57
CA GLU A 90 29.69 0.07 -7.48
C GLU A 90 28.82 0.40 -6.27
N ILE A 91 29.43 0.71 -5.11
CA ILE A 91 28.70 1.17 -3.92
C ILE A 91 27.94 2.47 -4.23
N ASN A 92 28.60 3.46 -4.83
CA ASN A 92 27.95 4.72 -5.20
C ASN A 92 26.80 4.49 -6.19
N ARG A 93 27.00 3.66 -7.22
CA ARG A 93 25.93 3.28 -8.16
C ARG A 93 24.74 2.67 -7.43
N ILE A 94 24.95 1.66 -6.58
CA ILE A 94 23.86 0.99 -5.86
C ILE A 94 23.09 1.97 -4.96
N LEU A 95 23.80 2.91 -4.32
CA LEU A 95 23.18 3.92 -3.46
C LEU A 95 22.37 4.95 -4.26
N GLU A 96 22.87 5.38 -5.42
CA GLU A 96 22.15 6.29 -6.33
C GLU A 96 20.85 5.66 -6.85
N HIS A 97 20.86 4.35 -7.11
CA HIS A 97 19.71 3.59 -7.61
C HIS A 97 18.86 2.92 -6.52
N LYS A 98 18.94 3.38 -5.25
CA LYS A 98 18.18 2.83 -4.12
C LYS A 98 16.65 2.78 -4.33
N HIS A 99 16.12 3.69 -5.13
CA HIS A 99 14.69 3.79 -5.44
C HIS A 99 14.31 3.28 -6.84
N SER A 100 15.29 2.77 -7.59
CA SER A 100 15.10 2.21 -8.92
C SER A 100 14.65 0.76 -8.88
N SER A 101 14.35 0.20 -10.04
CA SER A 101 14.08 -1.22 -10.20
C SER A 101 15.26 -2.10 -9.75
N PRO A 102 15.01 -3.28 -9.15
CA PRO A 102 16.05 -4.25 -8.85
C PRO A 102 16.94 -4.61 -10.04
N PHE A 103 16.38 -4.60 -11.26
CA PHE A 103 17.12 -4.89 -12.49
C PHE A 103 18.21 -3.87 -12.79
N GLU A 104 17.96 -2.59 -12.49
CA GLU A 104 18.93 -1.49 -12.63
C GLU A 104 20.08 -1.65 -11.62
N ILE A 105 19.77 -2.04 -10.38
CA ILE A 105 20.77 -2.28 -9.31
C ILE A 105 21.78 -3.37 -9.74
N PHE A 106 21.27 -4.45 -10.34
CA PHE A 106 22.08 -5.56 -10.85
C PHE A 106 22.71 -5.30 -12.23
N GLY A 107 22.22 -4.30 -12.98
CA GLY A 107 22.62 -4.02 -14.36
C GLY A 107 22.29 -5.18 -15.32
N ILE A 108 21.18 -5.88 -15.07
CA ILE A 108 20.73 -7.03 -15.89
C ILE A 108 19.42 -6.63 -16.57
N TYR A 109 19.45 -6.49 -17.88
CA TYR A 109 18.32 -6.01 -18.68
C TYR A 109 17.81 -7.05 -19.66
N GLU A 110 18.68 -7.93 -20.14
CA GLU A 110 18.37 -8.95 -21.13
C GLU A 110 18.50 -10.36 -20.54
N ASN A 111 17.70 -11.30 -21.08
CA ASN A 111 17.79 -12.73 -20.77
C ASN A 111 17.85 -13.03 -19.27
N ILE A 112 16.89 -12.47 -18.53
CA ILE A 112 16.77 -12.59 -17.07
C ILE A 112 16.70 -14.07 -16.69
N ASN A 113 17.81 -14.59 -16.17
CA ASN A 113 17.93 -15.93 -15.64
C ASN A 113 18.32 -15.85 -14.16
N MET A 114 17.69 -16.68 -13.33
CA MET A 114 18.01 -16.81 -11.91
C MET A 114 19.48 -17.14 -11.67
N ASP A 115 20.10 -17.94 -12.53
CA ASP A 115 21.52 -18.28 -12.40
C ASP A 115 22.43 -17.07 -12.62
N LEU A 116 22.06 -16.19 -13.55
CA LEU A 116 22.77 -14.94 -13.81
C LEU A 116 22.63 -13.99 -12.62
N ILE A 117 21.41 -13.84 -12.08
CA ILE A 117 21.14 -13.01 -10.90
C ILE A 117 21.94 -13.52 -9.69
N LYS A 118 21.93 -14.83 -9.42
CA LYS A 118 22.71 -15.45 -8.34
C LYS A 118 24.21 -15.22 -8.50
N SER A 119 24.73 -15.41 -9.71
CA SER A 119 26.14 -15.17 -10.02
C SER A 119 26.53 -13.72 -9.77
N ARG A 120 25.74 -12.76 -10.27
CA ARG A 120 25.96 -11.33 -10.06
C ARG A 120 25.82 -10.93 -8.59
N TYR A 121 24.83 -11.48 -7.89
CA TYR A 121 24.67 -11.26 -6.44
C TYR A 121 25.90 -11.73 -5.68
N ARG A 122 26.42 -12.93 -5.96
CA ARG A 122 27.63 -13.44 -5.31
C ARG A 122 28.84 -12.53 -5.56
N LYS A 123 29.06 -12.12 -6.81
CA LYS A 123 30.16 -11.22 -7.20
C LYS A 123 30.05 -9.86 -6.49
N LEU A 124 28.89 -9.22 -6.53
CA LEU A 124 28.66 -7.90 -5.92
C LEU A 124 28.70 -7.98 -4.39
N SER A 125 28.11 -9.01 -3.79
CA SER A 125 28.09 -9.22 -2.34
C SER A 125 29.49 -9.32 -1.76
N ILE A 126 30.40 -10.06 -2.42
CA ILE A 126 31.80 -10.15 -1.98
C ILE A 126 32.50 -8.79 -2.12
N LEU A 127 32.20 -8.05 -3.18
CA LEU A 127 32.82 -6.75 -3.46
C LEU A 127 32.40 -5.67 -2.46
N ILE A 128 31.13 -5.66 -2.03
CA ILE A 128 30.55 -4.64 -1.16
C ILE A 128 30.33 -5.11 0.29
N HIS A 129 30.82 -6.31 0.65
CA HIS A 129 30.65 -6.85 2.00
C HIS A 129 31.29 -5.91 3.05
N PRO A 130 30.58 -5.54 4.13
CA PRO A 130 31.07 -4.57 5.11
C PRO A 130 32.37 -5.01 5.82
N ASP A 131 32.63 -6.32 5.94
CA ASP A 131 33.88 -6.85 6.50
C ASP A 131 35.08 -6.74 5.53
N LYS A 132 34.84 -6.94 4.23
CA LYS A 132 35.91 -6.98 3.22
C LYS A 132 36.19 -5.61 2.60
N CYS A 133 35.20 -4.71 2.64
CA CYS A 133 35.24 -3.37 2.06
C CYS A 133 35.10 -2.32 3.17
N LYS A 134 36.21 -1.63 3.49
CA LYS A 134 36.26 -0.59 4.53
C LYS A 134 35.72 0.77 4.07
N ILE A 135 34.82 0.78 3.08
CA ILE A 135 34.24 2.01 2.52
C ILE A 135 32.98 2.35 3.34
N ASP A 136 32.88 3.60 3.76
CA ASP A 136 31.68 4.10 4.44
C ASP A 136 30.45 3.89 3.53
N LYS A 137 29.34 3.43 4.11
CA LYS A 137 28.09 3.03 3.41
C LYS A 137 28.11 1.69 2.68
N ALA A 138 29.20 0.90 2.72
CA ALA A 138 29.20 -0.47 2.18
C ALA A 138 28.07 -1.34 2.79
N ALA A 139 27.83 -1.21 4.10
CA ALA A 139 26.74 -1.91 4.79
C ALA A 139 25.35 -1.53 4.24
N GLU A 140 25.11 -0.25 3.95
CA GLU A 140 23.83 0.21 3.38
C GLU A 140 23.65 -0.32 1.95
N ALA A 141 24.69 -0.23 1.11
CA ALA A 141 24.67 -0.77 -0.24
C ALA A 141 24.44 -2.29 -0.26
N PHE A 142 25.05 -3.03 0.68
CA PHE A 142 24.84 -4.47 0.85
C PHE A 142 23.39 -4.80 1.22
N HIS A 143 22.77 -4.01 2.09
CA HIS A 143 21.36 -4.20 2.45
C HIS A 143 20.43 -3.95 1.25
N ILE A 144 20.67 -2.89 0.48
CA ILE A 144 19.93 -2.59 -0.75
C ILE A 144 20.08 -3.74 -1.77
N LEU A 145 21.30 -4.23 -1.97
CA LEU A 145 21.57 -5.34 -2.88
C LEU A 145 20.83 -6.62 -2.46
N THR A 146 20.80 -6.93 -1.16
CA THR A 146 20.12 -8.11 -0.63
C THR A 146 18.62 -8.01 -0.79
N ARG A 147 18.03 -6.84 -0.49
CA ARG A 147 16.61 -6.58 -0.74
C ARG A 147 16.26 -6.73 -2.22
N ALA A 148 17.07 -6.16 -3.11
CA ALA A 148 16.86 -6.29 -4.55
C ALA A 148 16.91 -7.76 -5.01
N TYR A 149 17.80 -8.55 -4.43
CA TYR A 149 17.88 -9.99 -4.69
C TYR A 149 16.60 -10.73 -4.25
N GLU A 150 16.09 -10.45 -3.06
CA GLU A 150 14.83 -11.03 -2.56
C GLU A 150 13.63 -10.64 -3.42
N GLU A 151 13.57 -9.40 -3.90
CA GLU A 151 12.51 -8.94 -4.82
C GLU A 151 12.58 -9.69 -6.17
N LEU A 152 13.78 -9.92 -6.70
CA LEU A 152 14.00 -10.67 -7.95
C LEU A 152 13.72 -12.17 -7.84
N GLN A 153 13.70 -12.74 -6.63
CA GLN A 153 13.30 -14.14 -6.46
C GLN A 153 11.82 -14.37 -6.81
N LYS A 154 10.97 -13.35 -6.68
CA LYS A 154 9.55 -13.45 -6.98
C LYS A 154 9.32 -13.49 -8.49
N ASP A 155 8.67 -14.55 -8.97
CA ASP A 155 8.41 -14.75 -10.39
C ASP A 155 7.53 -13.65 -11.00
N GLU A 156 6.59 -13.11 -10.22
CA GLU A 156 5.72 -12.01 -10.64
C GLU A 156 6.48 -10.77 -11.09
N ILE A 157 7.53 -10.39 -10.34
CA ILE A 157 8.34 -9.20 -10.65
C ILE A 157 9.14 -9.40 -11.93
N LYS A 158 9.66 -10.62 -12.15
CA LYS A 158 10.39 -10.98 -13.37
C LYS A 158 9.49 -10.95 -14.60
N GLU A 159 8.29 -11.50 -14.50
CA GLU A 159 7.34 -11.51 -15.61
C GLU A 159 6.84 -10.10 -15.94
N GLN A 160 6.53 -9.29 -14.92
CA GLN A 160 6.17 -7.89 -15.09
C GLN A 160 7.28 -7.11 -15.79
N TYR A 161 8.53 -7.26 -15.34
CA TYR A 161 9.65 -6.56 -15.95
C TYR A 161 9.90 -7.02 -17.38
N LYS A 162 9.80 -8.32 -17.68
CA LYS A 162 9.90 -8.84 -19.05
C LYS A 162 8.86 -8.20 -19.97
N SER A 163 7.61 -8.09 -19.51
CA SER A 163 6.55 -7.42 -20.26
C SER A 163 6.88 -5.94 -20.53
N VAL A 164 7.36 -5.22 -19.50
CA VAL A 164 7.77 -3.82 -19.62
C VAL A 164 8.96 -3.66 -20.56
N TYR A 165 9.94 -4.55 -20.49
CA TYR A 165 11.13 -4.55 -21.35
C TYR A 165 10.76 -4.68 -22.82
N GLU A 166 9.85 -5.61 -23.16
CA GLU A 166 9.38 -5.78 -24.53
C GLU A 166 8.65 -4.54 -25.05
N ILE A 167 7.87 -3.86 -24.19
CA ILE A 167 7.19 -2.61 -24.55
C ILE A 167 8.21 -1.49 -24.77
N ALA A 168 9.15 -1.32 -23.84
CA ALA A 168 10.20 -0.32 -23.92
C ALA A 168 11.06 -0.50 -25.18
N LYS A 169 11.50 -1.73 -25.44
CA LYS A 169 12.25 -2.12 -26.64
C LYS A 169 11.50 -1.74 -27.91
N LYS A 170 10.21 -2.06 -28.00
CA LYS A 170 9.35 -1.66 -29.14
C LYS A 170 9.22 -0.14 -29.28
N ASN A 171 9.04 0.58 -28.18
CA ASN A 171 8.96 2.05 -28.17
C ASN A 171 10.25 2.67 -28.73
N ILE A 172 11.41 2.24 -28.25
CA ILE A 172 12.71 2.75 -28.69
C ILE A 172 13.00 2.39 -30.14
N ILE A 173 12.75 1.14 -30.56
CA ILE A 173 12.90 0.71 -31.96
C ILE A 173 12.06 1.61 -32.87
N LYS A 174 10.80 1.89 -32.51
CA LYS A 174 9.90 2.75 -33.28
C LYS A 174 10.36 4.20 -33.30
N LYS A 175 10.80 4.73 -32.15
CA LYS A 175 11.26 6.12 -31.98
C LYS A 175 12.53 6.40 -32.78
N HIS A 176 13.49 5.47 -32.74
CA HIS A 176 14.79 5.59 -33.41
C HIS A 176 14.85 4.98 -34.81
N GLN A 177 13.74 4.40 -35.29
CA GLN A 177 13.61 3.82 -36.63
C GLN A 177 14.75 2.82 -36.94
N LEU A 178 15.05 1.96 -35.98
CA LEU A 178 16.18 1.04 -36.08
C LEU A 178 15.99 0.09 -37.27
N LYS A 179 17.06 -0.08 -38.05
CA LYS A 179 17.06 -0.99 -39.19
C LYS A 179 17.06 -2.42 -38.68
N LYS A 180 16.24 -3.27 -39.30
CA LYS A 180 16.27 -4.72 -39.07
C LYS A 180 17.64 -5.24 -39.52
N LYS A 181 18.29 -6.08 -38.70
CA LYS A 181 19.50 -6.78 -39.17
C LYS A 181 19.10 -7.67 -40.35
N LYS A 182 20.01 -7.81 -41.32
CA LYS A 182 19.84 -8.84 -42.35
C LYS A 182 19.92 -10.20 -41.65
N ILE A 183 18.83 -10.94 -41.74
CA ILE A 183 18.72 -12.33 -41.31
C ILE A 183 19.70 -13.17 -42.16
N ASN A 184 20.57 -13.94 -41.52
CA ASN A 184 21.41 -14.93 -42.21
C ASN A 184 20.52 -16.00 -42.85
N GLU A 185 20.94 -16.58 -43.99
CA GLU A 185 20.18 -17.58 -44.76
C GLU A 185 19.67 -18.75 -43.88
N ILE A 186 20.40 -19.13 -42.84
CA ILE A 186 20.04 -20.18 -41.88
C ILE A 186 18.74 -19.86 -41.10
N ASN A 187 18.52 -18.60 -40.74
CA ASN A 187 17.33 -18.18 -39.99
C ASN A 187 16.07 -18.13 -40.87
N GLU A 188 16.25 -17.94 -42.19
CA GLU A 188 15.18 -18.02 -43.19
C GLU A 188 14.65 -19.47 -43.31
N TYR A 189 15.54 -20.47 -43.29
CA TYR A 189 15.15 -21.90 -43.28
C TYR A 189 14.44 -22.33 -42.00
N LEU A 190 14.69 -21.64 -40.87
CA LEU A 190 14.13 -21.99 -39.56
C LEU A 190 12.79 -21.29 -39.25
N ASN A 191 12.29 -20.40 -40.13
CA ASN A 191 11.10 -19.57 -39.87
C ASN A 191 11.14 -18.86 -38.50
N LYS A 192 12.34 -18.54 -37.99
CA LYS A 192 12.48 -17.78 -36.75
C LYS A 192 12.18 -16.31 -37.06
N THR A 193 10.98 -15.88 -36.68
CA THR A 193 10.47 -14.50 -36.81
C THR A 193 10.98 -13.57 -35.71
N GLU A 194 12.14 -13.86 -35.12
CA GLU A 194 12.79 -12.93 -34.20
C GLU A 194 13.49 -11.86 -35.04
N GLU A 195 12.80 -10.72 -35.20
CA GLU A 195 13.34 -9.52 -35.82
C GLU A 195 14.51 -9.02 -34.97
N GLU A 196 15.72 -9.44 -35.32
CA GLU A 196 16.92 -9.03 -34.60
C GLU A 196 17.30 -7.61 -35.04
N TYR A 197 17.38 -6.69 -34.10
CA TYR A 197 17.79 -5.31 -34.34
C TYR A 197 19.23 -5.10 -33.89
N GLU A 198 19.94 -4.19 -34.55
CA GLU A 198 21.28 -3.79 -34.14
C GLU A 198 21.18 -2.85 -32.93
N ILE A 199 21.07 -3.45 -31.75
CA ILE A 199 21.01 -2.75 -30.48
C ILE A 199 22.44 -2.37 -30.10
N THR A 200 22.82 -1.12 -30.38
CA THR A 200 24.06 -0.57 -29.86
C THR A 200 23.94 -0.35 -28.35
N LYS A 201 25.09 -0.20 -27.66
CA LYS A 201 25.10 0.05 -26.20
C LYS A 201 24.31 1.31 -25.81
N GLU A 202 24.32 2.35 -26.65
CA GLU A 202 23.54 3.57 -26.44
C GLU A 202 22.03 3.30 -26.55
N ILE A 203 21.61 2.50 -27.53
CA ILE A 203 20.21 2.09 -27.65
C ILE A 203 19.78 1.25 -26.45
N GLN A 204 20.64 0.35 -25.96
CA GLN A 204 20.35 -0.43 -24.76
C GLN A 204 20.11 0.48 -23.54
N GLN A 205 20.94 1.52 -23.37
CA GLN A 205 20.75 2.49 -22.28
C GLN A 205 19.40 3.21 -22.41
N LEU A 206 19.02 3.62 -23.63
CA LEU A 206 17.70 4.24 -23.86
C LEU A 206 16.54 3.27 -23.58
N ILE A 207 16.68 1.98 -23.88
CA ILE A 207 15.68 0.96 -23.53
C ILE A 207 15.54 0.85 -22.02
N ASN A 208 16.66 0.84 -21.30
CA ASN A 208 16.66 0.74 -19.84
C ASN A 208 15.99 1.97 -19.19
N GLU A 209 16.34 3.17 -19.65
CA GLU A 209 15.70 4.42 -19.20
C GLU A 209 14.19 4.41 -19.45
N GLU A 210 13.75 3.94 -20.62
CA GLU A 210 12.33 3.80 -20.94
C GLU A 210 11.64 2.76 -20.05
N CYS A 211 12.30 1.65 -19.69
CA CYS A 211 11.77 0.67 -18.74
C CYS A 211 11.52 1.31 -17.38
N GLU A 212 12.49 2.04 -16.83
CA GLU A 212 12.34 2.71 -15.53
C GLU A 212 11.22 3.75 -15.57
N ASN A 213 11.10 4.52 -16.66
CA ASN A 213 10.00 5.45 -16.86
C ASN A 213 8.64 4.76 -16.86
N LEU A 214 8.52 3.63 -17.58
CA LEU A 214 7.28 2.85 -17.64
C LEU A 214 6.90 2.28 -16.27
N LEU A 215 7.88 1.72 -15.53
CA LEU A 215 7.66 1.21 -14.17
C LEU A 215 7.23 2.33 -13.21
N LYS A 216 7.85 3.51 -13.31
CA LYS A 216 7.49 4.68 -12.52
C LYS A 216 6.06 5.12 -12.79
N ILE A 217 5.68 5.27 -14.06
CA ILE A 217 4.31 5.62 -14.46
C ILE A 217 3.30 4.57 -13.96
N GLN A 218 3.64 3.28 -14.07
CA GLN A 218 2.78 2.20 -13.59
C GLN A 218 2.57 2.28 -12.07
N LYS A 219 3.64 2.54 -11.30
CA LYS A 219 3.57 2.71 -9.85
C LYS A 219 2.71 3.91 -9.46
N GLU A 220 2.93 5.07 -10.08
CA GLU A 220 2.14 6.29 -9.85
C GLU A 220 0.65 6.07 -10.17
N LYS A 221 0.35 5.33 -11.25
CA LYS A 221 -1.02 5.00 -11.62
C LYS A 221 -1.71 4.10 -10.59
N ILE A 222 -0.99 3.10 -10.08
CA ILE A 222 -1.50 2.19 -9.03
C ILE A 222 -1.76 2.99 -7.74
N GLU A 223 -0.80 3.81 -7.32
CA GLU A 223 -0.92 4.65 -6.12
C GLU A 223 -2.09 5.63 -6.22
N TYR A 224 -2.24 6.30 -7.36
CA TYR A 224 -3.37 7.18 -7.62
C TYR A 224 -4.71 6.42 -7.52
N ALA A 225 -4.82 5.25 -8.14
CA ALA A 225 -6.02 4.44 -8.08
C ALA A 225 -6.35 3.98 -6.63
N GLN A 226 -5.33 3.60 -5.85
CA GLN A 226 -5.47 3.24 -4.44
C GLN A 226 -5.94 4.43 -3.60
N ASN A 227 -5.33 5.60 -3.79
CA ASN A 227 -5.70 6.83 -3.09
C ASN A 227 -7.13 7.26 -3.42
N CYS A 228 -7.55 7.20 -4.67
CA CYS A 228 -8.93 7.46 -5.07
C CYS A 228 -9.91 6.49 -4.40
N LYS A 229 -9.59 5.18 -4.39
CA LYS A 229 -10.42 4.17 -3.74
C LYS A 229 -10.56 4.44 -2.24
N LEU A 230 -9.45 4.74 -1.57
CA LEU A 230 -9.43 5.04 -0.14
C LEU A 230 -10.22 6.31 0.19
N ALA A 231 -10.09 7.36 -0.62
CA ALA A 231 -10.84 8.60 -0.45
C ALA A 231 -12.35 8.36 -0.59
N ASN A 232 -12.77 7.57 -1.59
CA ASN A 232 -14.18 7.21 -1.77
C ASN A 232 -14.71 6.37 -0.60
N MET A 233 -13.93 5.40 -0.11
CA MET A 233 -14.30 4.61 1.06
C MET A 233 -14.46 5.48 2.31
N LYS A 234 -13.52 6.39 2.56
CA LYS A 234 -13.59 7.33 3.69
C LYS A 234 -14.80 8.24 3.60
N TYR A 235 -15.10 8.76 2.42
CA TYR A 235 -16.28 9.60 2.20
C TYR A 235 -17.59 8.86 2.52
N VAL A 236 -17.70 7.59 2.12
CA VAL A 236 -18.87 6.75 2.44
C VAL A 236 -18.96 6.51 3.95
N GLN A 237 -17.85 6.14 4.60
CA GLN A 237 -17.79 5.91 6.05
C GLN A 237 -18.20 7.16 6.83
N GLU A 238 -17.66 8.33 6.49
CA GLU A 238 -17.99 9.60 7.16
C GLU A 238 -19.48 9.94 6.99
N LYS A 239 -20.05 9.68 5.81
CA LYS A 239 -21.49 9.85 5.57
C LYS A 239 -22.36 8.90 6.38
N GLU A 240 -21.94 7.66 6.57
CA GLU A 240 -22.62 6.68 7.40
C GLU A 240 -22.54 7.04 8.88
N GLU A 241 -21.36 7.47 9.36
CA GLU A 241 -21.16 7.96 10.72
C GLU A 241 -22.00 9.21 11.02
N GLU A 242 -22.06 10.16 10.09
CA GLU A 242 -22.93 11.34 10.18
C GLU A 242 -24.40 10.92 10.32
N ARG A 243 -24.86 10.00 9.47
CA ARG A 243 -26.23 9.46 9.55
C ARG A 243 -26.52 8.76 10.88
N LEU A 244 -25.59 7.94 11.37
CA LEU A 244 -25.74 7.24 12.63
C LEU A 244 -25.79 8.24 13.81
N LYS A 245 -24.97 9.29 13.75
CA LYS A 245 -24.95 10.34 14.75
C LYS A 245 -26.26 11.13 14.78
N GLU A 246 -26.81 11.49 13.63
CA GLU A 246 -28.13 12.13 13.54
C GLU A 246 -29.24 11.22 14.09
N GLU A 247 -29.20 9.92 13.81
CA GLU A 247 -30.18 8.97 14.33
C GLU A 247 -30.08 8.82 15.85
N MET A 248 -28.85 8.74 16.37
CA MET A 248 -28.56 8.74 17.80
C MET A 248 -29.04 10.03 18.49
N GLU A 249 -28.88 11.19 17.84
CA GLU A 249 -29.35 12.47 18.37
C GLU A 249 -30.88 12.56 18.38
N LYS A 250 -31.54 12.15 17.30
CA LYS A 250 -33.01 12.04 17.23
C LYS A 250 -33.55 11.10 18.30
N GLU A 251 -32.88 9.98 18.53
CA GLU A 251 -33.29 9.03 19.56
C GLU A 251 -33.12 9.61 20.97
N LYS A 252 -32.04 10.36 21.22
CA LYS A 252 -31.86 11.11 22.47
C LYS A 252 -32.95 12.16 22.67
N GLU A 253 -33.29 12.92 21.62
CA GLU A 253 -34.36 13.92 21.66
C GLU A 253 -35.71 13.28 21.97
N LYS A 254 -36.05 12.17 21.30
CA LYS A 254 -37.27 11.40 21.58
C LYS A 254 -37.32 10.93 23.04
N LYS A 255 -36.21 10.42 23.57
CA LYS A 255 -36.12 9.98 24.97
C LYS A 255 -36.34 11.14 25.94
N LEU A 256 -35.72 12.30 25.69
CA LEU A 256 -35.91 13.51 26.50
C LEU A 256 -37.36 14.03 26.40
N TRP A 257 -37.95 14.00 25.21
CA TRP A 257 -39.36 14.36 25.00
C TRP A 257 -40.28 13.44 25.81
N GLU A 258 -40.06 12.12 25.77
CA GLU A 258 -40.86 11.16 26.53
C GLU A 258 -40.68 11.32 28.05
N GLN A 259 -39.46 11.60 28.54
CA GLN A 259 -39.23 11.88 29.96
C GLN A 259 -40.00 13.12 30.45
N GLY A 260 -40.04 14.19 29.66
CA GLY A 260 -40.83 15.38 29.98
C GLY A 260 -42.34 15.22 29.79
N ARG A 261 -42.83 14.04 29.36
CA ARG A 261 -44.25 13.81 29.07
C ARG A 261 -45.12 13.99 30.30
N ASP A 262 -44.75 13.41 31.43
CA ASP A 262 -45.55 13.45 32.65
C ASP A 262 -45.65 14.88 33.20
N GLU A 263 -44.56 15.64 33.15
CA GLU A 263 -44.55 17.06 33.50
C GLU A 263 -45.48 17.87 32.60
N ARG A 264 -45.39 17.68 31.28
CA ARG A 264 -46.29 18.36 30.32
C ARG A 264 -47.75 17.99 30.54
N VAL A 265 -48.05 16.71 30.77
CA VAL A 265 -49.41 16.22 31.05
C VAL A 265 -49.94 16.80 32.37
N ASN A 266 -49.11 16.84 33.42
CA ASN A 266 -49.47 17.42 34.70
C ASN A 266 -49.70 18.94 34.60
N ASN A 267 -48.86 19.66 33.88
CA ASN A 267 -49.04 21.09 33.62
C ASN A 267 -50.34 21.36 32.84
N TRP A 268 -50.67 20.55 31.83
CA TRP A 268 -51.95 20.68 31.11
C TRP A 268 -53.16 20.38 32.00
N LYS A 269 -53.09 19.33 32.84
CA LYS A 269 -54.14 19.03 33.82
C LYS A 269 -54.36 20.19 34.79
N ASN A 270 -53.28 20.81 35.26
CA ASN A 270 -53.35 21.98 36.14
C ASN A 270 -53.95 23.19 35.43
N TYR A 271 -53.51 23.53 34.21
CA TYR A 271 -54.09 24.61 33.41
C TYR A 271 -55.59 24.42 33.17
N LYS A 272 -56.02 23.19 32.85
CA LYS A 272 -57.44 22.89 32.69
C LYS A 272 -58.20 23.11 34.01
N LYS A 273 -57.62 22.69 35.14
CA LYS A 273 -58.21 22.89 36.46
C LYS A 273 -58.29 24.37 36.83
N GLU A 274 -57.31 25.19 36.47
CA GLU A 274 -57.32 26.64 36.68
C GLU A 274 -58.35 27.33 35.81
N ASN A 275 -58.43 27.04 34.51
CA ASN A 275 -59.49 27.58 33.66
C ASN A 275 -60.89 27.22 34.15
N LEU A 276 -61.09 26.00 34.68
CA LEU A 276 -62.37 25.62 35.29
C LEU A 276 -62.68 26.40 36.57
N LYS A 277 -61.68 26.93 37.28
CA LYS A 277 -61.88 27.84 38.42
C LYS A 277 -62.19 29.24 37.93
N ASP A 278 -61.45 29.73 36.96
CA ASP A 278 -61.65 31.06 36.37
C ASP A 278 -63.00 31.17 35.65
N GLU A 279 -63.47 30.12 34.98
CA GLU A 279 -64.84 30.06 34.44
C GLU A 279 -65.89 30.12 35.55
N LYS A 280 -65.67 29.42 36.67
CA LYS A 280 -66.58 29.47 37.82
C LYS A 280 -66.55 30.85 38.50
N GLU A 281 -65.39 31.48 38.63
CA GLU A 281 -65.24 32.84 39.15
C GLU A 281 -65.86 33.89 38.20
N PHE A 282 -65.67 33.74 36.89
CA PHE A 282 -66.29 34.58 35.87
C PHE A 282 -67.81 34.44 35.88
N HIS A 283 -68.33 33.23 36.11
CA HIS A 283 -69.76 32.99 36.32
C HIS A 283 -70.29 33.62 37.62
N LEU A 284 -69.50 33.66 38.70
CA LEU A 284 -69.85 34.40 39.93
C LEU A 284 -69.89 35.92 39.68
N TYR A 285 -68.95 36.47 38.92
CA TYR A 285 -68.89 37.92 38.61
C TYR A 285 -69.98 38.39 37.62
N LYS A 286 -70.55 37.49 36.81
CA LYS A 286 -71.64 37.82 35.89
C LYS A 286 -72.96 38.21 36.60
N ASN A 287 -73.11 37.86 37.88
CA ASN A 287 -74.30 38.17 38.68
C ASN A 287 -74.24 39.54 39.39
N ILE A 288 -73.17 40.32 39.20
CA ILE A 288 -73.11 41.71 39.68
C ILE A 288 -73.71 42.61 38.60
N ASN A 289 -74.97 43.03 38.79
CA ASN A 289 -75.68 43.95 37.91
C ASN A 289 -74.87 45.23 37.65
N LYS A 290 -74.32 45.39 36.44
CA LYS A 290 -73.74 46.66 36.00
C LYS A 290 -74.86 47.69 35.85
N LYS A 291 -74.99 48.62 36.81
CA LYS A 291 -75.81 49.81 36.67
C LYS A 291 -75.21 50.66 35.53
N LYS A 292 -75.87 50.70 34.38
CA LYS A 292 -75.44 51.47 33.21
C LYS A 292 -75.51 52.96 33.58
N GLN A 293 -74.36 53.62 33.77
CA GLN A 293 -74.33 55.08 33.85
C GLN A 293 -74.60 55.64 32.45
N GLU A 294 -75.64 56.45 32.31
CA GLU A 294 -75.92 57.14 31.06
C GLU A 294 -74.83 58.20 30.82
N ARG A 295 -74.26 58.17 29.63
CA ARG A 295 -73.14 59.03 29.22
C ARG A 295 -73.68 60.32 28.63
N THR A 296 -73.16 61.47 29.07
CA THR A 296 -73.57 62.79 28.57
C THR A 296 -73.09 62.98 27.12
N GLN A 297 -73.91 63.64 26.29
CA GLN A 297 -73.73 63.79 24.82
C GLN A 297 -72.34 64.34 24.39
N GLN A 298 -71.63 65.02 25.28
CA GLN A 298 -70.29 65.56 25.04
C GLN A 298 -69.19 64.48 24.92
N GLU A 299 -69.34 63.31 25.56
CA GLU A 299 -68.37 62.21 25.43
C GLU A 299 -68.53 61.42 24.12
N GLU A 300 -69.75 61.39 23.56
CA GLU A 300 -70.03 60.70 22.29
C GLU A 300 -69.42 61.43 21.08
N GLN A 301 -69.36 62.76 21.12
CA GLN A 301 -68.75 63.56 20.05
C GLN A 301 -67.22 63.40 19.99
N LYS A 302 -66.56 63.17 21.14
CA LYS A 302 -65.10 62.98 21.20
C LYS A 302 -64.64 61.66 20.57
N LEU A 303 -65.48 60.61 20.60
CA LEU A 303 -65.18 59.31 20.02
C LEU A 303 -65.32 59.27 18.49
N LYS A 304 -66.07 60.20 17.88
CA LYS A 304 -66.21 60.29 16.42
C LYS A 304 -64.96 60.82 15.72
N ASN A 305 -64.02 61.43 16.45
CA ASN A 305 -62.84 62.08 15.89
C ASN A 305 -61.53 61.28 16.08
N VAL A 306 -61.60 59.99 16.38
CA VAL A 306 -60.40 59.14 16.50
C VAL A 306 -60.08 58.50 15.14
N PRO A 307 -58.96 58.84 14.47
CA PRO A 307 -58.61 58.28 13.17
C PRO A 307 -58.16 56.82 13.29
N LEU A 308 -58.67 56.00 12.36
CA LEU A 308 -58.43 54.55 12.30
C LEU A 308 -57.21 54.27 11.42
N THR A 309 -56.01 54.28 11.99
CA THR A 309 -54.79 53.81 11.32
C THR A 309 -54.29 52.55 12.01
N TYR A 310 -54.46 51.40 11.35
CA TYR A 310 -53.77 50.17 11.68
C TYR A 310 -53.07 49.66 10.42
N GLU A 311 -51.77 49.96 10.32
CA GLU A 311 -50.90 49.41 9.28
C GLU A 311 -50.69 47.91 9.52
N GLN A 312 -51.10 47.08 8.55
CA GLN A 312 -50.73 45.67 8.48
C GLN A 312 -49.54 45.50 7.55
N ASN A 313 -48.32 45.57 8.09
CA ASN A 313 -47.10 45.18 7.38
C ASN A 313 -46.68 43.77 7.80
N ASN A 314 -47.09 42.76 7.03
CA ASN A 314 -46.40 41.47 6.98
C ASN A 314 -46.70 40.74 5.66
N VAL A 315 -45.95 41.09 4.61
CA VAL A 315 -45.92 40.34 3.34
C VAL A 315 -44.76 39.35 3.38
N HIS A 316 -45.09 38.06 3.47
CA HIS A 316 -44.14 36.96 3.30
C HIS A 316 -43.60 36.91 1.87
N LYS A 317 -42.30 37.17 1.70
CA LYS A 317 -41.58 36.96 0.43
C LYS A 317 -41.36 35.46 0.19
N LYS A 318 -42.15 34.86 -0.72
CA LYS A 318 -41.85 33.53 -1.30
C LYS A 318 -40.70 33.67 -2.31
N ARG A 319 -39.58 32.98 -2.07
CA ARG A 319 -38.48 32.78 -3.04
C ARG A 319 -38.98 31.91 -4.20
N LYS A 320 -38.93 32.43 -5.43
CA LYS A 320 -39.01 31.61 -6.65
C LYS A 320 -37.64 30.97 -6.91
N LYS A 321 -37.60 29.65 -7.09
CA LYS A 321 -36.52 28.94 -7.76
C LYS A 321 -36.58 29.26 -9.25
N ASN A 322 -35.46 29.67 -9.82
CA ASN A 322 -35.03 29.29 -11.16
C ASN A 322 -33.59 28.81 -11.02
#